data_AF-A0A8H7INJ4-F1
#
_entry.id   AF-A0A8H7INJ4-F1
#
_cell.length_a   1.000
_cell.length_b   1.000
_cell.length_c   1.000
_cell.angle_alpha   90.00
_cell.angle_beta   90.00
_cell.angle_gamma   90.00
#
_symmetry.space_group_name_H-M   'P 1'
#
loop_
_entity.id
_entity.type
_entity.pdbx_description
1 polymer ?
#
loop_
_entity_poly.entity_id
_entity_poly.type
_entity_poly.pdbx_seq_one_letter_code
_entity_poly.pdbx_strand_id
1 'polypeptide(L)'
;MDRIRIFDLGRKRASVDDFPFCAHLVSDEYEQLSSEALEAARICANKYVTKTSGKDSFHLRVRVHPFHVIRINKMLSCAGADRLQTGMRGAWGKPYGTVARVNIGQIILSIRTKESNAAVVMEALRRARYKFPGRQKIIISRKWGFTNVNKEEYLRLKEEKRVLQDGAYVQYIRPRGNLETNLRNQLRA
;
A
#
# COMPACT_ATOMS: atom_id res chain seq x y z
N MET A 1 -10.59 16.37 6.14
CA MET A 1 -10.00 16.38 4.79
C MET A 1 -8.86 15.38 4.81
N ASP A 2 -8.84 14.41 3.91
CA ASP A 2 -7.85 13.32 3.95
C ASP A 2 -6.43 13.88 3.78
N ARG A 3 -5.54 13.54 4.72
CA ARG A 3 -4.16 14.03 4.67
C ARG A 3 -3.32 13.28 3.63
N ILE A 4 -3.54 11.97 3.48
CA ILE A 4 -2.92 11.18 2.41
C ILE A 4 -3.68 11.40 1.10
N ARG A 5 -2.97 11.84 0.06
CA ARG A 5 -3.53 12.04 -1.29
C ARG A 5 -2.86 11.19 -2.37
N ILE A 6 -1.66 10.68 -2.09
CA ILE A 6 -0.84 9.95 -3.06
C ILE A 6 -0.59 8.55 -2.50
N PHE A 7 -1.05 7.52 -3.23
CA PHE A 7 -0.93 6.13 -2.79
C PHE A 7 0.21 5.37 -3.50
N ASP A 8 0.67 5.84 -4.66
CA ASP A 8 1.77 5.23 -5.42
C ASP A 8 2.97 6.19 -5.55
N LEU A 9 4.17 5.70 -5.23
CA LEU A 9 5.43 6.46 -5.24
C LEU A 9 6.58 5.70 -5.92
N GLY A 10 7.64 6.44 -6.25
CA GLY A 10 8.78 5.92 -7.01
C GLY A 10 8.45 5.75 -8.49
N ARG A 11 9.09 4.78 -9.15
CA ARG A 11 8.89 4.47 -10.56
C ARG A 11 7.62 3.64 -10.79
N LYS A 12 6.46 4.26 -10.60
CA LYS A 12 5.14 3.62 -10.73
C LYS A 12 4.81 3.08 -12.14
N ARG A 13 5.49 3.60 -13.17
CA ARG A 13 5.39 3.13 -14.57
C ARG A 13 6.40 2.03 -14.92
N ALA A 14 7.21 1.58 -13.96
CA ALA A 14 8.15 0.49 -14.20
C ALA A 14 7.41 -0.79 -14.61
N SER A 15 8.02 -1.54 -15.54
CA SER A 15 7.52 -2.85 -15.92
C SER A 15 7.49 -3.79 -14.72
N VAL A 16 6.65 -4.82 -14.81
CA VAL A 16 6.61 -5.89 -13.81
C VAL A 16 7.96 -6.63 -13.75
N ASP A 17 8.64 -6.76 -14.88
CA ASP A 17 9.94 -7.44 -14.96
C ASP A 17 11.06 -6.73 -14.20
N ASP A 18 11.00 -5.40 -14.11
CA ASP A 18 12.06 -4.59 -13.50
C ASP A 18 12.18 -4.82 -11.98
N PHE A 19 11.07 -5.19 -11.33
CA PHE A 19 10.95 -5.23 -9.86
C PHE A 19 10.37 -6.56 -9.36
N PRO A 20 11.19 -7.63 -9.35
CA PRO A 20 10.79 -8.97 -8.88
C PRO A 20 10.60 -9.05 -7.37
N PHE A 21 11.38 -8.30 -6.58
CA PHE A 21 11.31 -8.36 -5.13
C PHE A 21 10.11 -7.59 -4.62
N CYS A 22 9.40 -8.14 -3.63
CA CYS A 22 8.36 -7.42 -2.92
C CYS A 22 8.39 -7.69 -1.42
N ALA A 23 8.23 -6.64 -0.63
CA ALA A 23 8.01 -6.71 0.80
C ALA A 23 6.74 -5.96 1.20
N HIS A 24 6.06 -6.50 2.21
CA HIS A 24 4.80 -5.98 2.73
C HIS A 24 4.95 -5.61 4.20
N LEU A 25 4.32 -4.50 4.59
CA LEU A 25 4.03 -4.18 5.99
C LEU A 25 2.59 -4.59 6.26
N VAL A 26 2.39 -5.47 7.23
CA VAL A 26 1.12 -6.14 7.53
C VAL A 26 0.73 -5.84 8.97
N SER A 27 -0.53 -5.48 9.24
CA SER A 27 -1.01 -5.35 10.62
C SER A 27 -1.21 -6.73 11.25
N ASP A 28 -0.81 -6.86 12.52
CA ASP A 28 -1.05 -8.04 13.36
C ASP A 28 -2.21 -7.82 14.34
N GLU A 29 -2.90 -6.68 14.26
CA GLU A 29 -3.96 -6.28 15.18
C GLU A 29 -5.20 -5.79 14.40
N TYR A 30 -6.37 -5.83 15.04
CA TYR A 30 -7.60 -5.25 14.50
C TYR A 30 -7.71 -3.80 14.98
N GLU A 31 -7.50 -2.84 14.08
CA GLU A 31 -7.30 -1.44 14.46
C GLU A 31 -7.78 -0.43 13.41
N GLN A 32 -7.73 0.85 13.76
CA GLN A 32 -8.01 1.97 12.88
C GLN A 32 -6.75 2.81 12.69
N LEU A 33 -6.29 2.96 11.45
CA LEU A 33 -5.12 3.76 11.10
C LEU A 33 -5.57 5.12 10.60
N SER A 34 -5.11 6.20 11.23
CA SER A 34 -5.45 7.56 10.78
C SER A 34 -4.84 7.90 9.42
N SER A 35 -5.53 8.76 8.66
CA SER A 35 -5.02 9.27 7.39
C SER A 35 -3.65 9.97 7.55
N GLU A 36 -3.42 10.59 8.71
CA GLU A 36 -2.19 11.25 9.10
C GLU A 36 -1.05 10.26 9.35
N ALA A 37 -1.33 9.13 10.02
CA ALA A 37 -0.36 8.07 10.23
C ALA A 37 0.07 7.43 8.91
N LEU A 38 -0.89 7.20 8.00
CA LEU A 38 -0.61 6.70 6.65
C LEU A 38 0.30 7.64 5.87
N GLU A 39 0.05 8.95 5.92
CA GLU A 39 0.89 9.95 5.25
C GLU A 39 2.29 10.02 5.87
N ALA A 40 2.39 9.99 7.21
CA ALA A 40 3.68 10.00 7.90
C ALA A 40 4.53 8.76 7.58
N ALA A 41 3.91 7.57 7.57
CA ALA A 41 4.56 6.31 7.21
C ALA A 41 5.04 6.33 5.76
N ARG A 42 4.20 6.82 4.84
CA ARG A 42 4.50 6.96 3.41
C ARG A 42 5.70 7.88 3.17
N ILE A 43 5.71 9.06 3.79
CA ILE A 43 6.84 10.01 3.71
C ILE A 43 8.11 9.37 4.27
N CYS A 44 8.02 8.71 5.43
CA CYS A 44 9.16 8.09 6.09
C CYS A 44 9.83 7.00 5.22
N ALA A 45 9.03 6.06 4.69
CA ALA A 45 9.51 5.03 3.79
C ALA A 45 10.11 5.61 2.50
N ASN A 46 9.38 6.53 1.85
CA ASN A 46 9.82 7.13 0.59
C ASN A 46 11.14 7.89 0.75
N LYS A 47 11.29 8.68 1.83
CA LYS A 47 12.50 9.47 2.08
C LYS A 47 13.73 8.57 2.28
N TYR A 48 13.60 7.47 3.00
CA TYR A 48 14.71 6.56 3.26
C TYR A 48 15.17 5.83 1.99
N VAL A 49 14.23 5.24 1.24
CA VAL A 49 14.58 4.52 0.00
C VAL A 49 15.13 5.47 -1.05
N THR A 50 14.51 6.65 -1.24
CA THR A 50 15.00 7.65 -2.21
C THR A 50 16.42 8.10 -1.90
N LYS A 51 16.77 8.30 -0.62
CA LYS A 51 18.13 8.71 -0.22
C LYS A 51 19.16 7.60 -0.42
N THR A 52 18.77 6.34 -0.23
CA THR A 52 19.71 5.21 -0.16
C THR A 52 19.90 4.52 -1.50
N SER A 53 18.82 4.30 -2.25
CA SER A 53 18.84 3.56 -3.52
C SER A 53 18.37 4.39 -4.72
N GLY A 54 17.97 5.65 -4.52
CA GLY A 54 17.50 6.55 -5.57
C GLY A 54 15.99 6.43 -5.84
N LYS A 55 15.40 7.49 -6.40
CA LYS A 55 13.94 7.64 -6.61
C LYS A 55 13.34 6.57 -7.54
N ASP A 56 14.10 6.14 -8.55
CA ASP A 56 13.63 5.25 -9.61
C ASP A 56 13.88 3.76 -9.33
N SER A 57 14.42 3.45 -8.15
CA SER A 57 14.81 2.10 -7.77
C SER A 57 13.67 1.25 -7.19
N PHE A 58 12.51 1.85 -6.92
CA PHE A 58 11.41 1.19 -6.23
C PHE A 58 10.05 1.68 -6.72
N HIS A 59 9.02 0.91 -6.40
CA HIS A 59 7.63 1.32 -6.48
C HIS A 59 6.95 1.00 -5.13
N LEU A 60 6.53 2.04 -4.41
CA LEU A 60 5.82 1.93 -3.14
C LEU A 60 4.33 2.16 -3.39
N ARG A 61 3.49 1.28 -2.84
CA ARG A 61 2.03 1.40 -2.84
C ARG A 61 1.48 1.32 -1.43
N VAL A 62 0.71 2.31 -1.03
CA VAL A 62 -0.17 2.25 0.14
C VAL A 62 -1.42 1.47 -0.28
N ARG A 63 -1.69 0.35 0.40
CA ARG A 63 -2.77 -0.59 0.02
C ARG A 63 -4.10 -0.26 0.69
N VAL A 64 -4.05 0.37 1.86
CA VAL A 64 -5.23 0.75 2.64
C VAL A 64 -5.66 2.19 2.32
N HIS A 65 -6.98 2.42 2.28
CA HIS A 65 -7.56 3.73 1.99
C HIS A 65 -8.46 4.18 3.16
N PRO A 66 -8.32 5.43 3.65
CA PRO A 66 -9.05 5.89 4.82
C PRO A 66 -10.45 6.38 4.48
N PHE A 67 -11.40 5.47 4.25
CA PHE A 67 -12.78 5.84 3.91
C PHE A 67 -13.68 6.06 5.12
N HIS A 68 -13.30 5.58 6.30
CA HIS A 68 -14.16 5.69 7.47
C HIS A 68 -13.98 7.07 8.13
N VAL A 69 -15.07 7.83 8.27
CA VAL A 69 -15.05 9.16 8.88
C VAL A 69 -15.30 9.03 10.39
N ILE A 70 -14.34 9.51 11.19
CA ILE A 70 -14.50 9.62 12.65
C ILE A 70 -15.20 10.92 13.03
N ARG A 71 -16.00 10.87 14.09
CA ARG A 71 -16.78 12.01 14.60
C ARG A 71 -16.25 12.48 15.94
N ILE A 72 -16.38 13.77 16.21
CA ILE A 72 -16.04 14.39 17.49
C ILE A 72 -17.23 15.19 18.01
N ASN A 73 -17.59 14.98 19.29
CA ASN A 73 -18.41 15.91 20.05
C ASN A 73 -17.45 16.88 20.76
N LYS A 74 -17.25 18.07 20.17
CA LYS A 74 -16.19 18.99 20.61
C LYS A 74 -16.60 19.70 21.91
N MET A 75 -15.84 19.45 22.97
CA MET A 75 -16.00 20.13 24.26
C MET A 75 -15.24 21.46 24.25
N LEU A 76 -15.77 22.47 24.94
CA LEU A 76 -15.09 23.75 25.15
C LEU A 76 -14.10 23.59 26.31
N SER A 77 -12.84 23.97 26.07
CA SER A 77 -11.77 23.87 27.07
C SER A 77 -11.48 25.21 27.78
N CYS A 78 -12.35 26.21 27.63
CA CYS A 78 -12.19 27.54 28.23
C CYS A 78 -12.84 27.65 29.62
N ALA A 79 -12.40 28.62 30.42
CA ALA A 79 -13.03 28.91 31.71
C ALA A 79 -14.50 29.30 31.53
N GLY A 80 -15.39 28.71 32.33
CA GLY A 80 -16.84 28.92 32.19
C GLY A 80 -17.48 28.14 31.04
N ALA A 81 -16.81 27.13 30.46
CA ALA A 81 -17.34 26.27 29.40
C ALA A 81 -18.72 25.67 29.73
N ASP A 82 -18.96 25.34 30.99
CA ASP A 82 -20.24 24.78 31.46
C ASP A 82 -21.44 25.70 31.18
N ARG A 83 -21.24 27.02 31.14
CA ARG A 83 -22.30 27.99 30.83
C ARG A 83 -22.68 28.04 29.35
N LEU A 84 -21.75 27.67 28.48
CA LEU A 84 -21.87 27.82 27.02
C LEU A 84 -22.09 26.49 26.31
N GLN A 85 -21.71 25.38 26.94
CA GLN A 85 -21.78 24.06 26.35
C GLN A 85 -23.05 23.32 26.77
N THR A 86 -23.63 22.53 25.87
CA THR A 86 -24.78 21.67 26.16
C THR A 86 -24.41 20.33 26.83
N GLY A 87 -23.16 20.17 27.27
CA GLY A 87 -22.64 18.90 27.79
C GLY A 87 -22.82 17.75 26.80
N MET A 88 -23.52 16.69 27.23
CA MET A 88 -23.85 15.51 26.42
C MET A 88 -25.25 15.56 25.77
N ARG A 89 -26.00 16.65 25.94
CA ARG A 89 -27.27 16.83 25.25
C ARG A 89 -27.00 17.07 23.76
N GLY A 90 -27.57 16.21 22.90
CA GLY A 90 -27.33 16.26 21.45
C GLY A 90 -25.91 15.84 21.03
N ALA A 91 -25.31 14.86 21.72
CA ALA A 91 -23.91 14.46 21.57
C ALA A 91 -23.49 13.82 20.21
N TRP A 92 -24.34 13.85 19.18
CA TRP A 92 -23.93 13.37 17.86
C TRP A 92 -22.83 14.25 17.29
N GLY A 93 -21.63 13.68 17.17
CA GLY A 93 -20.45 14.41 16.76
C GLY A 93 -20.48 14.87 15.30
N LYS A 94 -19.69 15.89 14.99
CA LYS A 94 -19.43 16.31 13.61
C LYS A 94 -18.22 15.53 13.05
N PRO A 95 -18.16 15.30 11.72
CA PRO A 95 -16.96 14.74 11.08
C PRO A 95 -15.68 15.49 11.47
N TYR A 96 -14.64 14.75 11.87
CA TYR A 96 -13.36 15.32 12.29
C TYR A 96 -12.21 14.89 11.38
N GLY A 97 -12.08 13.58 11.15
CA GLY A 97 -10.99 12.99 10.39
C GLY A 97 -11.40 11.70 9.71
N THR A 98 -10.48 11.08 9.01
CA THR A 98 -10.68 9.80 8.32
C THR A 98 -9.64 8.77 8.74
N VAL A 99 -10.09 7.53 8.77
CA VAL A 99 -9.30 6.38 9.20
C VAL A 99 -9.51 5.21 8.25
N ALA A 100 -8.47 4.40 8.07
CA ALA A 100 -8.54 3.10 7.42
C ALA A 100 -8.79 2.03 8.48
N ARG A 101 -9.84 1.23 8.30
CA ARG A 101 -10.08 0.05 9.14
C ARG A 101 -9.23 -1.10 8.62
N VAL A 102 -8.43 -1.70 9.49
CA VAL A 102 -7.46 -2.74 9.12
C VAL A 102 -7.69 -3.99 9.96
N ASN A 103 -7.71 -5.13 9.28
CA ASN A 103 -7.83 -6.45 9.90
C ASN A 103 -6.45 -7.06 10.18
N ILE A 104 -6.42 -8.05 11.08
CA ILE A 104 -5.25 -8.89 11.32
C ILE A 104 -4.85 -9.58 10.00
N GLY A 105 -3.58 -9.49 9.62
CA GLY A 105 -3.05 -10.04 8.38
C GLY A 105 -3.26 -9.15 7.14
N GLN A 106 -3.90 -7.99 7.26
CA GLN A 106 -4.12 -7.09 6.14
C GLN A 106 -2.86 -6.26 5.83
N ILE A 107 -2.51 -6.20 4.54
CA ILE A 107 -1.35 -5.45 4.05
C ILE A 107 -1.68 -3.94 4.07
N ILE A 108 -0.82 -3.16 4.71
CA ILE A 108 -0.89 -1.70 4.81
C ILE A 108 -0.05 -1.06 3.70
N LEU A 109 1.23 -1.43 3.61
CA LEU A 109 2.20 -0.91 2.65
C LEU A 109 2.82 -2.07 1.86
N SER A 110 3.05 -1.85 0.57
CA SER A 110 3.79 -2.77 -0.29
C SER A 110 4.87 -2.01 -1.03
N ILE A 111 6.08 -2.55 -1.08
CA ILE A 111 7.18 -1.99 -1.88
C ILE A 111 7.69 -3.09 -2.79
N ARG A 112 7.77 -2.82 -4.09
CA ARG A 112 8.49 -3.67 -5.05
C ARG A 112 9.78 -2.98 -5.53
N THR A 113 10.84 -3.76 -5.71
CA THR A 113 12.16 -3.29 -6.15
C THR A 113 12.98 -4.43 -6.76
N LYS A 114 14.24 -4.17 -7.10
CA LYS A 114 15.23 -5.18 -7.46
C LYS A 114 15.72 -5.90 -6.21
N GLU A 115 16.17 -7.14 -6.34
CA GLU A 115 16.62 -7.96 -5.21
C GLU A 115 17.83 -7.34 -4.47
N SER A 116 18.69 -6.62 -5.19
CA SER A 116 19.82 -5.89 -4.59
C SER A 116 19.42 -4.84 -3.54
N ASN A 117 18.19 -4.30 -3.63
CA ASN A 117 17.68 -3.29 -2.71
C ASN A 117 16.80 -3.86 -1.58
N ALA A 118 16.77 -5.19 -1.41
CA ALA A 118 15.93 -5.84 -0.40
C ALA A 118 16.20 -5.31 1.01
N ALA A 119 17.47 -5.20 1.42
CA ALA A 119 17.84 -4.70 2.75
C ALA A 119 17.37 -3.25 3.00
N VAL A 120 17.48 -2.38 1.97
CA VAL A 120 17.04 -0.98 2.02
C VAL A 120 15.53 -0.91 2.24
N VAL A 121 14.76 -1.74 1.54
CA VAL A 121 13.30 -1.78 1.66
C VAL A 121 12.87 -2.32 3.03
N MET A 122 13.53 -3.34 3.54
CA MET A 122 13.24 -3.88 4.89
C MET A 122 13.42 -2.82 5.97
N GLU A 123 14.51 -2.04 5.89
CA GLU A 123 14.76 -0.94 6.83
C GLU A 123 13.77 0.22 6.64
N ALA A 124 13.37 0.53 5.40
CA ALA A 124 12.32 1.52 5.12
C ALA A 124 10.99 1.16 5.78
N LEU A 125 10.57 -0.11 5.65
CA LEU A 125 9.34 -0.61 6.26
C LEU A 125 9.45 -0.68 7.79
N ARG A 126 10.64 -0.99 8.33
CA ARG A 126 10.90 -0.93 9.78
C ARG A 126 10.73 0.49 10.32
N ARG A 127 11.21 1.50 9.58
CA ARG A 127 11.03 2.92 9.96
C ARG A 127 9.57 3.36 9.86
N ALA A 128 8.86 2.92 8.83
CA ALA A 128 7.44 3.19 8.64
C ALA A 128 6.58 2.56 9.74
N ARG A 129 6.95 1.37 10.26
CA ARG A 129 6.28 0.70 11.38
C ARG A 129 6.08 1.63 12.58
N TYR A 130 7.08 2.42 12.97
CA TYR A 130 6.99 3.35 14.10
C TYR A 130 6.00 4.51 13.92
N LYS A 131 5.38 4.64 12.74
CA LYS A 131 4.35 5.64 12.47
C LYS A 131 2.94 5.09 12.64
N PHE A 132 2.80 3.79 12.84
CA PHE A 132 1.52 3.14 13.10
C PHE A 132 1.38 2.76 14.58
N PRO A 133 0.16 2.82 15.14
CA PRO A 133 -0.15 2.19 16.42
C PRO A 133 -0.09 0.66 16.28
N GLY A 134 -0.02 -0.08 17.38
CA GLY A 134 -0.09 -1.55 17.36
C GLY A 134 1.15 -2.26 16.82
N ARG A 135 1.00 -3.55 16.50
CA ARG A 135 2.08 -4.41 15.99
C ARG A 135 1.96 -4.60 14.49
N GLN A 136 3.01 -4.24 13.75
CA GLN A 136 3.12 -4.60 12.34
C GLN A 136 4.26 -5.59 12.11
N LYS A 137 4.03 -6.52 11.19
CA LYS A 137 5.02 -7.47 10.70
C LYS A 137 5.50 -7.05 9.33
N ILE A 138 6.78 -7.30 9.04
CA ILE A 138 7.33 -7.14 7.68
C ILE A 138 7.45 -8.53 7.10
N ILE A 139 6.83 -8.74 5.93
CA ILE A 139 6.77 -10.04 5.26
C ILE A 139 7.37 -9.88 3.88
N ILE A 140 8.36 -10.72 3.55
CA ILE A 140 8.90 -10.82 2.20
C ILE A 140 7.95 -11.71 1.39
N SER A 141 7.48 -11.20 0.26
CA SER A 141 6.58 -11.94 -0.61
C SER A 141 7.33 -12.97 -1.44
N ARG A 142 6.73 -14.16 -1.59
CA ARG A 142 7.18 -15.19 -2.55
C ARG A 142 6.73 -14.88 -3.99
N LYS A 143 5.89 -13.86 -4.14
CA LYS A 143 5.31 -13.45 -5.43
C LYS A 143 6.26 -12.55 -6.21
N TRP A 144 6.06 -12.50 -7.52
CA TRP A 144 6.80 -11.59 -8.38
C TRP A 144 6.25 -10.16 -8.25
N GLY A 145 6.95 -9.28 -7.53
CA GLY A 145 6.54 -7.89 -7.37
C GLY A 145 5.12 -7.75 -6.80
N PHE A 146 4.25 -7.05 -7.51
CA PHE A 146 2.83 -6.85 -7.14
C PHE A 146 1.87 -7.84 -7.80
N THR A 147 2.38 -8.88 -8.45
CA THR A 147 1.54 -9.89 -9.11
C THR A 147 0.98 -10.89 -8.09
N ASN A 148 0.07 -11.74 -8.56
CA ASN A 148 -0.50 -12.81 -7.75
C ASN A 148 0.23 -14.15 -7.86
N VAL A 149 1.21 -14.27 -8.77
CA VAL A 149 1.94 -15.50 -9.07
C VAL A 149 3.27 -15.55 -8.32
N ASN A 150 3.74 -16.76 -8.02
CA ASN A 150 5.04 -16.99 -7.41
C ASN A 150 6.18 -16.67 -8.39
N LYS A 151 7.38 -16.41 -7.87
CA LYS A 151 8.56 -16.09 -8.70
C LYS A 151 8.85 -17.17 -9.76
N GLU A 152 8.90 -18.42 -9.34
CA GLU A 152 9.16 -19.58 -10.23
C GLU A 152 8.09 -19.71 -11.32
N GLU A 153 6.83 -19.58 -10.93
CA GLU A 153 5.69 -19.68 -11.84
C GLU A 153 5.65 -18.52 -12.85
N TYR A 154 6.01 -17.30 -12.43
CA TYR A 154 6.10 -16.15 -13.32
C TYR A 154 7.13 -16.37 -14.43
N LEU A 155 8.30 -16.91 -14.08
CA LEU A 155 9.36 -17.21 -15.06
C LEU A 155 8.89 -18.26 -16.07
N ARG A 156 8.25 -19.34 -15.61
CA ARG A 156 7.66 -20.35 -16.50
C ARG A 156 6.60 -19.76 -17.43
N LEU A 157 5.67 -18.96 -16.90
CA LEU A 157 4.62 -18.33 -17.73
C LEU A 157 5.19 -17.36 -18.76
N LYS A 158 6.32 -16.73 -18.45
CA LYS A 158 7.05 -15.86 -19.37
C LYS A 158 7.73 -16.67 -20.48
N GLU A 159 8.37 -17.79 -20.15
CA GLU A 159 8.96 -18.72 -21.12
C GLU A 159 7.88 -19.30 -22.06
N GLU A 160 6.69 -19.63 -21.53
CA GLU A 160 5.55 -20.11 -22.31
C GLU A 160 4.87 -19.02 -23.17
N LYS A 161 5.33 -17.76 -23.13
CA LYS A 161 4.71 -16.59 -23.78
C LYS A 161 3.23 -16.41 -23.41
N ARG A 162 2.92 -16.61 -22.13
CA ARG A 162 1.56 -16.46 -21.58
C ARG A 162 1.36 -15.20 -20.76
N VAL A 163 2.38 -14.35 -20.70
CA VAL A 163 2.38 -13.07 -19.97
C VAL A 163 2.39 -11.94 -20.99
N LEU A 164 1.35 -11.14 -21.01
CA LEU A 164 1.27 -9.92 -21.82
C LEU A 164 1.58 -8.71 -20.93
N GLN A 165 2.49 -7.86 -21.37
CA GLN A 165 2.84 -6.64 -20.64
C GLN A 165 1.72 -5.60 -20.75
N ASP A 166 1.30 -5.03 -19.61
CA ASP A 166 0.27 -4.01 -19.52
C ASP A 166 0.75 -2.85 -18.62
N GLY A 167 1.64 -2.02 -19.18
CA GLY A 167 2.26 -0.90 -18.48
C GLY A 167 3.01 -1.35 -17.22
N ALA A 168 2.44 -1.04 -16.05
CA ALA A 168 3.02 -1.37 -14.75
C ALA A 168 2.57 -2.73 -14.18
N TYR A 169 1.64 -3.39 -14.87
CA TYR A 169 1.08 -4.69 -14.53
C TYR A 169 1.21 -5.68 -15.69
N VAL A 170 0.67 -6.88 -15.52
CA VAL A 170 0.69 -7.95 -16.53
C VAL A 170 -0.71 -8.56 -16.66
N GLN A 171 -1.05 -8.93 -17.88
CA GLN A 171 -2.21 -9.75 -18.19
C GLN A 171 -1.75 -11.18 -18.50
N TYR A 172 -2.58 -12.16 -18.18
CA TYR A 172 -2.27 -13.56 -18.42
C TYR A 172 -3.17 -14.11 -19.52
N ILE A 173 -2.57 -14.78 -20.51
CA ILE A 173 -3.31 -15.46 -21.57
C ILE A 173 -3.93 -16.72 -20.98
N ARG A 174 -5.26 -16.72 -20.94
CA ARG A 174 -6.07 -17.83 -20.41
C ARG A 174 -6.39 -18.81 -21.53
N PRO A 175 -6.48 -20.12 -21.22
CA PRO A 175 -6.91 -21.11 -22.22
C PRO A 175 -8.37 -20.93 -22.65
N ARG A 176 -9.19 -20.24 -21.82
CA ARG A 176 -10.58 -19.91 -22.12
C ARG A 176 -10.69 -18.54 -22.78
N GLY A 177 -11.54 -18.41 -23.80
CA GLY A 177 -11.81 -17.15 -24.50
C GLY A 177 -11.90 -17.38 -26.01
N ASN A 178 -11.96 -16.30 -26.79
CA ASN A 178 -11.86 -16.39 -28.24
C ASN A 178 -10.47 -16.88 -28.64
N LEU A 179 -10.40 -18.03 -29.31
CA LEU A 179 -9.17 -18.68 -29.71
C LEU A 179 -8.30 -17.79 -30.59
N GLU A 180 -8.91 -17.09 -31.55
CA GLU A 180 -8.17 -16.22 -32.47
C GLU A 180 -7.48 -15.07 -31.73
N THR A 181 -8.17 -14.44 -30.79
CA THR A 181 -7.61 -13.36 -29.96
C THR A 181 -6.47 -13.87 -29.09
N ASN A 182 -6.62 -15.07 -28.50
CA ASN A 182 -5.59 -15.68 -27.66
C ASN A 182 -4.32 -16.01 -28.46
N LEU A 183 -4.46 -16.57 -29.66
CA LEU A 183 -3.32 -16.86 -30.54
C LEU A 183 -2.60 -15.56 -30.95
N ARG A 184 -3.34 -14.51 -31.31
CA ARG A 184 -2.75 -13.19 -31.62
C ARG A 184 -2.02 -12.57 -30.42
N ASN A 185 -2.58 -12.71 -29.22
CA ASN A 185 -1.94 -12.22 -28.00
C ASN A 185 -0.67 -13.02 -27.66
N GLN A 186 -0.67 -14.33 -27.92
CA GLN A 186 0.50 -15.19 -27.69
C GLN A 186 1.65 -14.88 -28.65
N LEU A 187 1.34 -14.41 -29.86
CA LEU A 187 2.36 -13.89 -30.79
C LEU A 187 2.96 -12.56 -30.34
N ARG A 188 2.23 -11.78 -29.54
CA ARG A 188 2.65 -10.47 -29.00
C ARG A 188 3.37 -10.57 -27.65
N ALA A 189 3.20 -11.69 -26.96
CA ALA A 189 3.82 -12.00 -25.68
C ALA A 189 5.26 -12.52 -25.88
#